data_AF-A0A7V9UZF9-F1
#
_entry.id   AF-A0A7V9UZF9-F1
#
_cell.length_a   1.000
_cell.length_b   1.000
_cell.length_c   1.000
_cell.angle_alpha   90.00
_cell.angle_beta   90.00
_cell.angle_gamma   90.00
#
_symmetry.space_group_name_H-M   'P 1'
#
loop_
_entity.id
_entity.type
_entity.pdbx_description
1 polymer ?
#
loop_
_entity_poly.entity_id
_entity_poly.type
_entity_poly.pdbx_seq_one_letter_code
_entity_poly.pdbx_strand_id
1 'polypeptide(L)' 'MSGERFKLEVQQREERGSRNARRLRATGHVPGVLYGKGHSRAILVAERD' A
#
# COMPACT_ATOMS: atom_id res chain seq x y z
N MET A 1 14.09 22.31 4.74
CA MET A 1 13.43 21.73 3.55
C MET A 1 12.12 21.06 3.98
N SER A 2 11.10 21.88 4.25
CA SER A 2 9.76 21.43 4.67
C SER A 2 8.81 21.83 3.55
N GLY A 3 8.32 20.88 2.74
CA GLY A 3 7.31 21.24 1.75
C GLY A 3 7.07 20.27 0.60
N GLU A 4 7.97 19.33 0.29
CA GLU A 4 7.73 18.44 -0.84
C GLU A 4 6.78 17.31 -0.43
N ARG A 5 5.48 17.52 -0.70
CA ARG A 5 4.44 16.51 -0.47
C ARG A 5 4.29 15.67 -1.73
N PHE A 6 4.81 14.45 -1.67
CA PHE A 6 4.60 13.46 -2.72
C PHE A 6 3.18 12.90 -2.63
N LYS A 7 2.45 12.93 -3.76
CA LYS A 7 1.14 12.31 -3.87
C LYS A 7 1.33 10.88 -4.36
N LEU A 8 0.94 9.91 -3.55
CA LEU A 8 0.99 8.50 -3.90
C LEU A 8 -0.41 8.02 -4.29
N GLU A 9 -0.55 7.45 -5.48
CA GLU A 9 -1.77 6.77 -5.89
C GLU A 9 -1.81 5.38 -5.26
N VAL A 10 -2.92 5.04 -4.61
CA VAL A 10 -3.04 3.77 -3.87
C VAL A 10 -4.35 3.08 -4.19
N GLN A 11 -4.33 1.76 -4.22
CA GLN A 11 -5.51 0.92 -4.38
C GLN A 11 -5.87 0.24 -3.05
N GLN A 12 -7.15 -0.04 -2.82
CA GLN A 12 -7.57 -0.78 -1.63
C GLN A 12 -7.32 -2.28 -1.83
N ARG A 13 -6.78 -2.95 -0.80
CA ARG A 13 -6.56 -4.41 -0.84
C ARG A 13 -7.82 -5.15 -0.41
N GLU A 14 -8.28 -6.05 -1.26
CA GLU A 14 -9.40 -6.95 -0.96
C GLU A 14 -8.97 -8.07 0.00
N GLU A 15 -7.83 -8.71 -0.27
CA GLU A 15 -7.37 -9.88 0.47
C GLU A 15 -6.12 -9.61 1.33
N ARG A 16 -6.12 -10.22 2.53
CA ARG A 16 -5.04 -10.16 3.52
C ARG A 16 -4.35 -11.53 3.67
N GLY A 17 -3.17 -11.54 4.26
CA GLY A 17 -2.44 -12.77 4.59
C GLY A 17 -1.16 -12.98 3.79
N SER A 18 -0.33 -13.91 4.28
CA SER A 18 1.05 -14.11 3.82
C SER A 18 1.13 -14.63 2.38
N ARG A 19 0.22 -15.50 1.96
CA ARG A 19 0.18 -16.03 0.59
C ARG A 19 -0.11 -14.92 -0.42
N ASN A 20 -1.16 -14.14 -0.18
CA ASN A 20 -1.54 -13.04 -1.07
C ASN A 20 -0.44 -11.97 -1.13
N ALA A 21 0.11 -11.58 0.03
CA ALA A 21 1.17 -10.59 0.09
C ALA A 21 2.45 -11.00 -0.66
N ARG A 22 2.79 -12.30 -0.72
CA ARG A 22 3.92 -12.77 -1.53
C ARG A 22 3.64 -12.67 -3.03
N ARG A 23 2.43 -13.03 -3.46
CA ARG A 23 2.02 -12.92 -4.88
C ARG A 23 2.05 -11.48 -5.35
N LEU A 24 1.49 -10.56 -4.55
CA LEU A 24 1.47 -9.12 -4.87
C LEU A 24 2.88 -8.58 -5.11
N ARG A 25 3.84 -8.92 -4.22
CA ARG A 25 5.25 -8.54 -4.40
C ARG A 25 5.87 -9.14 -5.65
N ALA A 26 5.58 -10.40 -5.96
CA ALA A 26 6.08 -11.04 -7.18
C ALA A 26 5.53 -10.39 -8.46
N THR A 27 4.35 -9.78 -8.39
CA THR A 27 3.71 -9.05 -9.51
C THR A 27 4.01 -7.55 -9.52
N GLY A 28 5.04 -7.09 -8.79
CA GLY A 28 5.43 -5.67 -8.78
C GLY A 28 4.51 -4.75 -7.99
N HIS A 29 3.83 -5.26 -6.97
CA HIS A 29 2.97 -4.47 -6.08
C HIS A 29 3.46 -4.54 -4.64
N VAL A 30 3.43 -3.40 -3.96
CA VAL A 30 3.87 -3.22 -2.58
C VAL A 30 2.65 -3.15 -1.66
N PRO A 31 2.41 -4.18 -0.82
CA PRO A 31 1.33 -4.15 0.15
C PRO A 31 1.68 -3.29 1.37
N GLY A 32 0.79 -2.38 1.76
CA GLY A 32 0.93 -1.51 2.93
C GLY A 32 -0.35 -1.42 3.78
N VAL A 33 -0.25 -0.66 4.87
CA VAL A 33 -1.39 -0.32 5.75
C VAL A 33 -1.33 1.17 6.06
N LEU A 34 -2.41 1.89 5.76
CA LEU A 34 -2.61 3.26 6.21
C LEU A 34 -3.37 3.22 7.54
N TYR A 35 -2.79 3.82 8.58
CA TYR A 35 -3.40 3.89 9.89
C TYR A 35 -3.46 5.33 10.39
N GLY A 36 -4.50 5.66 11.16
CA GLY A 36 -4.66 6.99 11.76
C GLY A 36 -6.09 7.25 12.22
N LYS A 37 -6.24 8.10 13.25
CA LYS A 37 -7.54 8.50 13.81
C LYS A 37 -8.48 7.31 14.13
N GLY A 38 -7.93 6.20 14.65
CA GLY A 38 -8.70 5.00 14.99
C GLY A 38 -9.11 4.11 13.79
N HIS A 39 -8.70 4.45 12.58
CA HIS A 39 -8.98 3.66 11.38
C HIS A 39 -7.71 3.02 10.83
N SER A 40 -7.86 1.82 10.28
CA SER A 40 -6.83 1.14 9.51
C SER A 40 -7.39 0.72 8.16
N ARG A 41 -6.63 0.95 7.09
CA ARG A 41 -6.99 0.56 5.73
C ARG A 41 -5.82 -0.18 5.09
N ALA A 42 -6.10 -1.34 4.52
CA ALA A 42 -5.12 -2.09 3.75
C ALA A 42 -4.99 -1.46 2.36
N ILE A 43 -3.79 -1.01 2.01
CA ILE A 43 -3.49 -0.33 0.75
C ILE A 43 -2.48 -1.13 -0.08
N LEU A 44 -2.55 -0.96 -1.39
CA LEU A 44 -1.65 -1.51 -2.39
C LEU A 44 -1.07 -0.36 -3.19
N VAL A 45 0.24 -0.41 -3.41
CA VAL A 45 0.99 0.59 -4.17
C VAL A 45 1.71 -0.14 -5.31
N ALA A 46 1.86 0.47 -6.48
CA ALA A 46 2.73 -0.09 -7.52
C ALA A 46 4.20 0.08 -7.12
N GLU A 47 5.08 -0.84 -7.51
CA GLU A 47 6.52 -0.74 -7.19
C GLU A 47 7.23 0.41 -7.93
N ARG A 48 6.57 1.01 -8.92
CA ARG A 48 7.08 2.15 -9.69
C ARG A 48 6.06 3.30 -9.66
N ASP A 49 6.11 4.08 -8.58
CA ASP A 49 5.53 5.43 -8.47
C ASP A 49 6.61 6.39 -7.95
#